data_AF-A0A1G7L6G1-F1
#
_entry.id   AF-A0A1G7L6G1-F1
#
_cell.length_a   1.000
_cell.length_b   1.000
_cell.length_c   1.000
_cell.angle_alpha   90.00
_cell.angle_beta   90.00
_cell.angle_gamma   90.00
#
_symmetry.space_group_name_H-M   'P 1'
#
loop_
_entity.id
_entity.type
_entity.pdbx_description
1 polymer ?
#
loop_
_entity_poly.entity_id
_entity_poly.type
_entity_poly.pdbx_seq_one_letter_code
_entity_poly.pdbx_strand_id
1 'polypeptide(L)'
;MNNYESLFYEILTLTRSEQLCWHQIGRKENAEIILNPHLVIRQFASDMRLEGNVLGLLLLERRHLYNEEDFFIEPLEERRAELLVLAEGELIASLTEMSVRLARMMELLDLAIDQSNRRLLVQPA
;
A
#
# COMPACT_ATOMS: atom_id res chain seq x y z
N MET A 1 1.68 -9.88 -19.28
CA MET A 1 1.69 -9.05 -18.07
C MET A 1 0.51 -8.10 -18.16
N ASN A 2 -0.32 -8.03 -17.11
CA ASN A 2 -1.45 -7.09 -17.05
C ASN A 2 -0.92 -5.68 -16.75
N ASN A 3 -1.59 -4.62 -17.23
CA ASN A 3 -1.18 -3.22 -17.00
C ASN A 3 -1.02 -2.90 -15.50
N TYR A 4 -1.87 -3.46 -14.65
CA TYR A 4 -1.81 -3.29 -13.19
C TYR A 4 -0.60 -3.97 -12.53
N GLU A 5 -0.18 -5.11 -13.06
CA GLU A 5 1.00 -5.83 -12.57
C GLU A 5 2.26 -5.04 -12.92
N SER A 6 2.35 -4.52 -14.15
CA SER A 6 3.44 -3.64 -14.58
C SER A 6 3.52 -2.37 -13.72
N LEU A 7 2.39 -1.71 -13.47
CA LEU A 7 2.31 -0.53 -12.60
C LEU A 7 2.81 -0.84 -11.19
N PHE A 8 2.39 -1.96 -10.62
CA PHE A 8 2.87 -2.38 -9.30
C PHE A 8 4.40 -2.54 -9.26
N TYR A 9 4.97 -3.24 -10.25
CA TYR A 9 6.42 -3.45 -10.29
C TYR A 9 7.20 -2.15 -10.50
N GLU A 10 6.64 -1.19 -11.23
CA GLU A 10 7.22 0.16 -11.34
C GLU A 10 7.22 0.87 -9.99
N ILE A 11 6.09 0.87 -9.27
CA ILE A 11 5.98 1.44 -7.92
C ILE A 11 6.99 0.81 -6.97
N LEU A 12 7.11 -0.51 -6.97
CA LEU A 12 8.08 -1.24 -6.15
C LEU A 12 9.51 -0.87 -6.53
N THR A 13 9.81 -0.74 -7.81
CA THR A 13 11.14 -0.36 -8.30
C THR A 13 11.51 1.05 -7.88
N LEU A 14 10.59 2.01 -8.02
CA LEU A 14 10.78 3.40 -7.59
C LEU A 14 10.90 3.53 -6.06
N THR A 15 10.18 2.69 -5.32
CA THR A 15 10.29 2.64 -3.85
C THR A 15 11.68 2.13 -3.43
N ARG A 16 12.16 1.05 -4.06
CA ARG A 16 13.50 0.49 -3.79
C ARG A 16 14.63 1.46 -4.14
N SER A 17 14.47 2.24 -5.20
CA SER A 17 15.45 3.25 -5.60
C SER A 17 15.32 4.57 -4.83
N GLU A 18 14.43 4.64 -3.84
CA GLU A 18 14.12 5.83 -3.04
C GLU A 18 13.62 7.04 -3.87
N GLN A 19 13.22 6.83 -5.12
CA GLN A 19 12.60 7.84 -5.96
C GLN A 19 11.13 8.06 -5.62
N LEU A 20 10.48 7.02 -5.09
CA LEU A 20 9.15 7.10 -4.48
C LEU A 20 9.31 7.02 -2.96
N CYS A 21 8.84 8.06 -2.28
CA CYS A 21 8.95 8.17 -0.83
C CYS A 21 7.57 8.06 -0.16
N TRP A 22 7.45 7.12 0.75
CA TRP A 22 6.23 6.91 1.53
C TRP A 22 6.26 7.74 2.82
N HIS A 23 5.10 8.24 3.21
CA HIS A 23 4.88 8.83 4.52
C HIS A 23 3.62 8.27 5.14
N GLN A 24 3.67 8.01 6.45
CA GLN A 24 2.50 7.54 7.17
C GLN A 24 1.50 8.69 7.31
N ILE A 25 0.23 8.41 7.00
CA ILE A 25 -0.89 9.33 7.17
C ILE A 25 -1.84 8.82 8.25
N GLY A 26 -2.79 9.66 8.65
CA GLY A 26 -3.78 9.34 9.65
C GLY A 26 -4.67 8.17 9.24
N ARG A 27 -4.91 7.24 10.17
CA ARG A 27 -5.74 6.03 9.93
C ARG A 27 -7.16 6.31 9.44
N LYS A 28 -7.71 7.50 9.73
CA LYS A 28 -9.06 7.90 9.32
C LYS A 28 -9.09 8.72 8.04
N GLU A 29 -7.93 9.08 7.49
CA GLU A 29 -7.86 9.76 6.19
C GLU A 29 -8.35 8.79 5.11
N ASN A 30 -9.03 9.31 4.09
CA ASN A 30 -9.55 8.55 2.95
C ASN A 30 -10.52 7.40 3.32
N ALA A 31 -11.14 7.44 4.50
CA ALA A 31 -12.03 6.38 4.97
C ALA A 31 -13.27 6.18 4.09
N GLU A 32 -13.65 7.21 3.32
CA GLU A 32 -14.75 7.23 2.37
C GLU A 32 -14.50 6.39 1.11
N ILE A 33 -13.24 6.18 0.72
CA ILE A 33 -12.86 5.37 -0.45
C ILE A 33 -12.27 4.00 -0.07
N ILE A 34 -11.92 3.81 1.20
CA ILE A 34 -11.35 2.55 1.70
C ILE A 34 -12.49 1.60 2.08
N LEU A 35 -12.51 0.41 1.46
CA LEU A 35 -13.42 -0.66 1.87
C LEU A 35 -13.07 -1.17 3.28
N ASN A 36 -14.06 -1.34 4.16
CA ASN A 36 -13.87 -1.78 5.54
C ASN A 36 -12.73 -1.01 6.27
N PRO A 37 -12.84 0.33 6.43
CA PRO A 37 -11.76 1.16 6.96
C PRO A 37 -11.42 0.83 8.42
N HIS A 38 -12.35 0.21 9.15
CA HIS A 38 -12.14 -0.29 10.50
C HIS A 38 -11.06 -1.40 10.60
N LEU A 39 -10.71 -2.06 9.49
CA LEU A 39 -9.66 -3.09 9.43
C LEU A 39 -8.27 -2.51 9.17
N VAL A 40 -8.17 -1.26 8.72
CA VAL A 40 -6.88 -0.60 8.46
C VAL A 40 -6.12 -0.45 9.77
N ILE A 41 -4.84 -0.82 9.78
CA ILE A 41 -3.91 -0.66 10.90
C ILE A 41 -3.10 0.63 10.69
N ARG A 42 -2.49 0.76 9.51
CA ARG A 42 -1.70 1.93 9.07
C ARG A 42 -2.02 2.28 7.63
N GLN A 43 -1.78 3.55 7.29
CA GLN A 43 -1.89 4.08 5.95
C GLN A 43 -0.61 4.81 5.59
N PHE A 44 -0.14 4.62 4.36
CA PHE A 44 0.99 5.35 3.80
C PHE A 44 0.58 5.99 2.49
N ALA A 45 1.01 7.23 2.27
CA ALA A 45 0.78 7.95 1.04
C ALA A 45 2.08 8.23 0.29
N SER A 46 1.97 8.28 -1.04
CA SER A 46 2.99 8.79 -1.93
C SER A 46 2.35 9.33 -3.21
N ASP A 47 3.09 10.16 -3.95
CA ASP A 47 2.67 10.65 -5.25
C ASP A 47 3.66 10.16 -6.31
N MET A 48 3.13 9.60 -7.38
CA MET A 48 3.93 9.11 -8.52
C MET A 48 3.58 9.90 -9.77
N ARG A 49 4.60 10.29 -10.54
CA ARG A 49 4.39 10.86 -11.88
C ARG A 49 4.51 9.77 -12.93
N LEU A 50 3.46 9.58 -13.72
CA LEU A 50 3.42 8.62 -14.82
C LEU A 50 2.87 9.30 -16.07
N GLU A 51 3.64 9.31 -17.15
CA GLU A 51 3.24 9.86 -18.47
C GLU A 51 2.68 11.31 -18.42
N GLY A 52 3.19 12.12 -17.49
CA GLY A 52 2.74 13.51 -17.29
C GLY A 52 1.55 13.68 -16.34
N ASN A 53 0.93 12.59 -15.89
CA ASN A 53 -0.11 12.58 -14.87
C ASN A 53 0.48 12.39 -13.47
N VAL A 54 -0.20 12.92 -12.46
CA VAL A 54 0.12 12.67 -11.05
C VAL A 54 -0.89 11.66 -10.51
N LEU A 55 -0.37 10.52 -10.04
CA LEU A 55 -1.14 9.48 -9.38
C LEU A 55 -0.90 9.56 -7.87
N GLY A 56 -1.98 9.62 -7.11
CA GLY A 56 -1.94 9.42 -5.66
C GLY A 56 -1.87 7.93 -5.36
N LEU A 57 -1.01 7.54 -4.43
CA LEU A 57 -0.85 6.16 -4.00
C LEU A 57 -1.16 6.05 -2.51
N LEU A 58 -2.09 5.16 -2.14
CA LEU A 58 -2.37 4.82 -0.75
C LEU A 58 -2.06 3.36 -0.50
N LEU A 59 -1.06 3.09 0.32
CA LEU A 59 -0.71 1.74 0.77
C LEU A 59 -1.29 1.50 2.14
N LEU A 60 -2.14 0.48 2.24
CA LEU A 60 -2.88 0.13 3.44
C LEU A 60 -2.30 -1.14 4.04
N GLU A 61 -1.96 -1.09 5.32
CA GLU A 61 -1.80 -2.29 6.12
C GLU A 61 -3.13 -2.60 6.80
N ARG A 62 -3.64 -3.81 6.67
CA ARG A 62 -4.97 -4.21 7.14
C ARG A 62 -4.89 -5.48 7.99
N ARG A 63 -5.78 -5.60 8.96
CA ARG A 63 -5.99 -6.87 9.68
C ARG A 63 -6.60 -7.90 8.75
N HIS A 64 -6.04 -9.11 8.75
CA HIS A 64 -6.70 -10.24 8.12
C HIS A 64 -7.91 -10.65 8.98
N LEU A 65 -9.10 -10.74 8.37
CA LEU A 65 -10.23 -11.41 8.99
C LEU A 65 -10.09 -12.90 8.65
N TYR A 66 -9.73 -13.72 9.64
CA TYR A 66 -9.87 -15.16 9.49
C TYR A 66 -11.36 -15.48 9.29
N ASN A 67 -11.71 -16.04 8.14
CA ASN A 67 -12.93 -16.85 8.07
C ASN A 67 -12.59 -18.20 8.66
N GLU A 68 -13.36 -18.64 9.66
CA GLU A 68 -13.17 -19.92 10.36
C GLU A 68 -13.30 -21.16 9.45
N GLU A 69 -13.63 -20.98 8.17
CA GLU A 69 -13.81 -22.06 7.18
C GLU A 69 -12.54 -22.35 6.34
N ASP A 70 -11.50 -21.52 6.38
CA ASP A 70 -10.26 -21.70 5.61
C ASP A 70 -9.20 -22.52 6.35
N PHE A 71 -9.50 -23.80 6.62
CA PHE A 71 -8.61 -24.75 7.33
C PHE A 71 -7.31 -25.12 6.58
N PHE A 72 -7.11 -24.66 5.35
CA PHE A 72 -5.98 -25.05 4.49
C PHE A 72 -4.95 -23.95 4.25
N ILE A 73 -5.16 -22.77 4.82
CA ILE A 73 -4.24 -21.66 4.68
C ILE A 73 -3.32 -21.72 5.91
N GLU A 74 -2.01 -21.95 5.69
CA GLU A 74 -0.96 -21.72 6.69
C GLU A 74 -1.26 -20.41 7.44
N PRO A 75 -0.88 -20.22 8.73
CA PRO A 75 -1.12 -18.98 9.47
C PRO A 75 -0.39 -17.81 8.79
N LEU A 76 -0.98 -17.33 7.70
CA LEU A 76 -0.44 -16.41 6.73
C LEU A 76 -0.79 -15.04 7.26
N GLU A 77 0.15 -14.56 8.08
CA GLU A 77 0.35 -13.21 8.58
C GLU A 77 -0.93 -12.45 9.00
N GLU A 78 -0.98 -12.04 10.28
CA GLU A 78 -2.08 -11.25 10.86
C GLU A 78 -2.37 -9.91 10.12
N ARG A 79 -1.50 -9.56 9.18
CA ARG A 79 -1.51 -8.33 8.39
C ARG A 79 -1.50 -8.65 6.89
N ARG A 80 -2.34 -7.92 6.15
CA ARG A 80 -2.38 -7.89 4.68
C ARG A 80 -2.12 -6.50 4.16
N ALA A 81 -1.71 -6.42 2.90
CA ALA A 81 -1.44 -5.15 2.25
C ALA A 81 -2.31 -4.95 1.00
N GLU A 82 -2.75 -3.71 0.81
CA GLU A 82 -3.54 -3.28 -0.34
C GLU A 82 -3.02 -1.92 -0.82
N LEU A 83 -2.88 -1.77 -2.14
CA LEU A 83 -2.44 -0.53 -2.76
C LEU A 83 -3.59 0.06 -3.56
N LEU A 84 -4.04 1.25 -3.16
CA LEU A 84 -5.00 2.04 -3.90
C LEU A 84 -4.28 3.05 -4.78
N VAL A 85 -4.74 3.19 -6.02
CA VAL A 85 -4.24 4.16 -6.99
C VAL A 85 -5.35 5.16 -7.28
N LEU A 86 -5.02 6.44 -7.13
CA LEU A 86 -5.92 7.56 -7.32
C LEU A 86 -5.44 8.41 -8.49
N ALA A 87 -6.38 8.87 -9.32
CA ALA A 87 -6.15 9.94 -10.30
C ALA A 87 -7.11 11.08 -9.99
N GLU A 88 -6.58 12.30 -9.88
CA GLU A 88 -7.39 13.50 -9.56
C GLU A 88 -8.21 13.36 -8.25
N GLY A 89 -7.74 12.53 -7.32
CA GLY A 89 -8.42 12.24 -6.05
C GLY A 89 -9.48 11.14 -6.13
N GLU A 90 -9.75 10.58 -7.31
CA GLU A 90 -10.69 9.48 -7.50
C GLU A 90 -9.96 8.13 -7.54
N LEU A 91 -10.55 7.12 -6.91
CA LEU A 91 -10.02 5.75 -6.91
C LEU A 91 -10.18 5.13 -8.31
N ILE A 92 -9.05 4.84 -8.97
CA ILE A 92 -9.03 4.22 -10.30
C ILE A 92 -8.61 2.75 -10.28
N ALA A 93 -7.91 2.32 -9.23
CA ALA A 93 -7.53 0.91 -9.06
C ALA A 93 -7.32 0.55 -7.59
N SER A 94 -7.68 -0.68 -7.23
CA SER A 94 -7.24 -1.35 -6.00
C SER A 94 -6.44 -2.59 -6.38
N LEU A 95 -5.21 -2.66 -5.90
CA LEU A 95 -4.28 -3.76 -6.11
C LEU A 95 -4.15 -4.56 -4.82
N THR A 96 -4.58 -5.82 -4.89
CA THR A 96 -4.57 -6.77 -3.78
C THR A 96 -3.59 -7.92 -4.06
N GLU A 97 -3.36 -8.76 -3.05
CA GLU A 97 -2.48 -9.93 -3.13
C GLU A 97 -2.89 -10.98 -4.17
N MET A 98 -4.16 -10.98 -4.59
CA MET A 98 -4.62 -11.84 -5.69
C MET A 98 -4.19 -11.30 -7.05
N SER A 99 -4.08 -9.98 -7.18
CA SER A 99 -3.61 -9.31 -8.40
C SER A 99 -2.08 -9.23 -8.48
N VAL A 100 -1.40 -9.28 -7.34
CA VAL A 100 0.06 -9.16 -7.19
C VAL A 100 0.49 -10.13 -6.11
N ARG A 101 1.49 -11.00 -6.36
CA ARG A 101 1.95 -12.00 -5.37
C ARG A 101 2.12 -11.40 -3.96
N LEU A 102 1.49 -12.00 -2.95
CA LEU A 102 1.54 -11.57 -1.52
C LEU A 102 2.93 -11.11 -1.08
N ALA A 103 3.96 -11.93 -1.31
CA ALA A 103 5.34 -11.62 -0.92
C ALA A 103 5.86 -10.27 -1.46
N ARG A 104 5.44 -9.87 -2.65
CA ARG A 104 5.83 -8.58 -3.25
C ARG A 104 5.06 -7.41 -2.66
N MET A 105 3.79 -7.60 -2.35
CA MET A 105 2.99 -6.58 -1.69
C MET A 105 3.52 -6.32 -0.27
N MET A 106 3.87 -7.38 0.46
CA MET A 106 4.48 -7.26 1.79
C MET A 106 5.86 -6.59 1.72
N GLU A 107 6.66 -6.89 0.70
CA GLU A 107 7.92 -6.19 0.47
C GLU A 107 7.71 -4.67 0.30
N LEU A 108 6.72 -4.25 -0.49
CA LEU A 108 6.39 -2.83 -0.64
C LEU A 108 5.99 -2.20 0.70
N LEU A 109 5.18 -2.90 1.49
CA LEU A 109 4.75 -2.46 2.81
C LEU A 109 5.94 -2.27 3.78
N ASP A 110 6.84 -3.24 3.86
CA ASP A 110 8.00 -3.16 4.75
C ASP A 110 8.93 -2.00 4.36
N LEU A 111 9.15 -1.79 3.05
CA LEU A 111 9.90 -0.63 2.56
C LEU A 111 9.24 0.71 2.93
N ALA A 112 7.91 0.81 2.82
CA ALA A 112 7.16 2.01 3.19
C ALA A 112 7.25 2.30 4.70
N ILE A 113 7.15 1.25 5.53
CA ILE A 113 7.35 1.34 6.99
C ILE A 113 8.74 1.87 7.29
N ASP A 114 9.79 1.28 6.70
CA ASP A 114 11.18 1.68 6.93
C ASP A 114 11.46 3.13 6.51
N GLN A 115 10.95 3.56 5.36
CA GLN A 115 11.06 4.95 4.92
C GLN A 115 10.34 5.92 5.87
N SER A 116 9.13 5.57 6.32
CA SER A 116 8.36 6.42 7.23
C SER A 116 9.04 6.57 8.59
N ASN A 117 9.59 5.49 9.14
CA ASN A 117 10.32 5.49 10.41
C ASN A 117 11.59 6.33 10.34
N ARG A 118 12.35 6.23 9.23
CA ARG A 118 13.54 7.06 9.01
C ARG A 118 13.22 8.55 9.03
N ARG A 119 12.07 8.97 8.49
CA ARG A 119 11.64 10.38 8.51
C ARG A 119 11.33 10.89 9.92
N LEU A 120 10.75 10.06 10.79
CA LEU A 120 10.45 10.43 12.17
C LEU A 120 11.71 10.70 13.00
N LEU A 121 12.83 10.03 12.68
CA LEU A 121 14.10 10.20 13.40
C LEU A 121 14.89 11.44 12.99
N VAL A 122 14.54 12.09 11.87
CA VAL A 122 15.30 13.22 11.29
C VAL A 122 14.68 14.59 11.60
N GLN A 123 13.47 14.64 12.18
CA GLN A 123 12.86 15.91 12.58
C GLN A 123 13.43 16.39 13.93
N PRO A 124 14.14 17.53 14.00
CA PRO A 124 14.49 18.13 15.28
C PRO A 124 13.22 18.69 15.94
N ALA A 125 13.13 18.50 17.27
CA ALA A 125 12.08 19.05 18.12
C ALA A 125 12.06 20.59 18.13
#